data_AF-A0A9Q1A716-F1
#
_entry.id   AF-A0A9Q1A716-F1
#
_cell.length_a   1.000
_cell.length_b   1.000
_cell.length_c   1.000
_cell.angle_alpha   90.00
_cell.angle_beta   90.00
_cell.angle_gamma   90.00
#
_symmetry.space_group_name_H-M   'P 1'
#
loop_
_entity.id
_entity.type
_entity.pdbx_description
1 polymer ?
#
loop_
_entity_poly.entity_id
_entity_poly.type
_entity_poly.pdbx_seq_one_letter_code
_entity_poly.pdbx_strand_id
1 'polypeptide(L)'
;MFILGFSIFMGLSVPQYFNEYTAIKGYGPVHTGGRWFNDIVNVPFSSEAFVAGCVAYFLDNTLHRRDSSIRKDRGKHWWDKFRSFKGDTRSEEFYSLPFNLNKYFPSV
;
A
#
# COMPACT_ATOMS: atom_id res chain seq x y z
N MET A 1 -7.64 14.55 5.78
CA MET A 1 -6.47 15.03 6.55
C MET A 1 -6.10 14.14 7.75
N PHE A 2 -7.07 13.50 8.43
CA PHE A 2 -6.81 12.61 9.57
C PHE A 2 -5.84 11.46 9.26
N ILE A 3 -6.06 10.73 8.17
CA ILE A 3 -5.22 9.57 7.79
C ILE A 3 -3.76 10.00 7.62
N LEU A 4 -3.50 11.08 6.87
CA LEU A 4 -2.15 11.55 6.59
C LEU A 4 -1.43 12.06 7.84
N GLY A 5 -2.10 12.88 8.66
CA GLY A 5 -1.52 13.41 9.90
C GLY A 5 -1.24 12.31 10.94
N PHE A 6 -2.18 11.39 11.15
CA PHE A 6 -2.01 10.29 12.09
C PHE A 6 -0.94 9.28 11.63
N SER A 7 -0.87 8.99 10.33
CA SER A 7 0.12 8.05 9.79
C SER A 7 1.54 8.57 9.86
N ILE A 8 1.75 9.87 9.62
CA ILE A 8 3.07 10.51 9.80
C ILE A 8 3.45 10.50 11.28
N PHE A 9 2.52 10.86 12.17
CA PHE A 9 2.76 10.85 13.61
C PHE A 9 3.16 9.45 14.12
N MET A 10 2.41 8.42 13.75
CA MET A 10 2.73 7.03 14.10
C MET A 10 3.99 6.51 13.41
N GLY A 11 4.23 6.94 12.18
CA GLY A 11 5.42 6.60 11.40
C GLY A 11 6.72 7.11 12.01
N LEU A 12 6.68 8.24 12.73
CA LEU A 12 7.84 8.76 13.47
C LEU A 12 7.93 8.17 14.89
N SER A 13 6.79 8.01 15.58
CA SER A 13 6.79 7.58 16.99
C SER A 13 7.17 6.12 17.19
N VAL A 14 6.72 5.22 16.31
CA VAL A 14 6.95 3.77 16.45
C VAL A 14 8.43 3.40 16.21
N PRO A 15 9.10 3.85 15.14
CA PRO A 15 10.53 3.58 14.97
C PRO A 15 11.39 4.21 16.05
N GLN A 16 11.01 5.39 16.54
CA GLN A 16 11.71 6.04 17.65
C GLN A 16 11.62 5.21 18.93
N TYR A 17 10.45 4.63 19.23
CA TYR A 17 10.30 3.67 20.32
C TYR A 17 11.20 2.44 20.12
N PHE A 18 11.24 1.86 18.91
CA PHE A 18 12.09 0.69 18.61
C PHE A 18 13.58 1.01 18.79
N ASN A 19 14.01 2.20 18.36
CA ASN A 19 15.40 2.64 18.46
C ASN A 19 15.81 2.89 19.92
N GLU A 20 14.95 3.56 20.69
CA GLU A 20 15.19 3.83 22.11
C GLU A 20 15.20 2.54 22.94
N TYR A 21 14.30 1.59 22.63
CA TYR A 21 14.30 0.27 23.28
C TYR A 21 15.59 -0.51 22.99
N THR A 22 16.07 -0.46 21.74
CA THR A 22 17.32 -1.11 21.32
C THR A 22 18.54 -0.46 21.97
N ALA A 23 18.57 0.87 22.08
CA ALA A 23 19.65 1.62 22.71
C ALA A 23 19.75 1.36 24.22
N ILE A 24 18.62 1.21 24.92
CA ILE A 24 18.60 0.99 26.39
C ILE A 24 18.90 -0.46 26.77
N LYS A 25 18.41 -1.44 25.99
CA LYS A 25 18.48 -2.86 26.37
C LYS A 25 19.50 -3.69 25.56
N GLY A 26 20.08 -3.13 24.49
CA GLY A 26 21.04 -3.81 23.62
C GLY A 26 20.42 -4.84 22.68
N TYR A 27 19.09 -4.95 22.63
CA TYR A 27 18.35 -5.82 21.71
C TYR A 27 17.06 -5.15 21.24
N GLY A 28 16.65 -5.44 20.00
CA GLY A 28 15.38 -4.97 19.44
C GLY A 28 14.19 -5.50 20.26
N PRO A 29 13.04 -4.78 20.29
CA PRO A 29 11.91 -5.12 21.16
C PRO A 29 11.34 -6.53 20.95
N VAL A 30 11.55 -7.11 19.75
CA VAL A 30 11.32 -8.54 19.51
C VAL A 30 12.65 -9.30 19.67
N HIS A 31 12.77 -10.02 20.78
CA HIS A 31 13.92 -10.86 21.12
C HIS A 31 13.47 -12.30 21.40
N THR A 32 13.16 -13.03 20.33
CA THR A 32 12.89 -14.47 20.38
C THR A 32 14.13 -15.28 20.01
N GLY A 33 14.16 -16.58 20.34
CA GLY A 33 15.29 -17.47 20.01
C GLY A 33 15.55 -17.67 18.51
N GLY A 34 14.63 -17.23 17.64
CA GLY A 34 14.78 -17.24 16.19
C GLY A 34 15.29 -15.90 15.66
N ARG A 35 16.59 -15.82 15.34
CA ARG A 35 17.21 -14.60 14.77
C ARG A 35 16.50 -14.12 13.50
N TRP A 36 16.08 -15.05 12.64
CA TRP A 36 15.35 -14.77 11.41
C TRP A 36 14.00 -14.07 11.63
N PHE A 37 13.27 -14.44 12.69
CA PHE A 37 11.98 -13.81 13.01
C PHE A 37 12.18 -12.39 13.55
N ASN A 38 13.20 -12.22 14.38
CA ASN A 38 13.57 -10.91 14.90
C ASN A 38 13.97 -9.95 13.76
N ASP A 39 14.69 -10.43 12.74
CA ASP A 39 15.09 -9.58 11.60
C ASP A 39 13.89 -9.22 10.71
N ILE A 40 12.98 -10.17 10.45
CA ILE A 40 11.76 -9.92 9.68
C ILE A 40 10.87 -8.86 10.33
N VAL A 41 10.85 -8.78 11.67
CA VAL A 41 10.03 -7.79 12.37
C VAL A 41 10.82 -6.50 12.61
N ASN A 42 12.03 -6.56 13.17
CA ASN A 42 12.73 -5.35 13.57
C ASN A 42 13.16 -4.46 12.39
N VAL A 43 13.54 -5.03 11.23
CA VAL A 43 14.02 -4.28 10.06
C VAL A 43 12.95 -3.38 9.42
N PRO A 44 11.75 -3.88 9.07
CA PRO A 44 10.72 -3.02 8.50
C PRO A 44 10.18 -2.00 9.52
N PHE A 45 10.07 -2.37 10.80
CA PHE A 45 9.58 -1.47 11.85
C PHE A 45 10.59 -0.40 12.28
N SER A 46 11.88 -0.55 11.95
CA SER A 46 12.87 0.53 12.11
C SER A 46 12.77 1.61 11.03
N SER A 47 12.00 1.40 9.96
CA SER A 47 11.83 2.38 8.88
C SER A 47 10.56 3.21 9.08
N GLU A 48 10.74 4.52 9.30
CA GLU A 48 9.65 5.49 9.45
C GLU A 48 8.70 5.51 8.25
N ALA A 49 9.26 5.48 7.04
CA ALA A 49 8.47 5.48 5.81
C ALA A 49 7.63 4.20 5.68
N PHE A 50 8.18 3.05 6.08
CA PHE A 50 7.46 1.78 6.03
C PHE A 50 6.30 1.78 7.03
N VAL A 51 6.54 2.18 8.28
CA VAL A 51 5.49 2.22 9.30
C VAL A 51 4.42 3.25 8.94
N ALA A 52 4.81 4.45 8.49
CA ALA A 52 3.87 5.46 8.00
C ALA A 52 3.00 4.92 6.86
N GLY A 53 3.61 4.24 5.88
CA GLY A 53 2.92 3.63 4.75
C GLY A 53 1.96 2.52 5.17
N CYS A 54 2.36 1.65 6.08
CA CYS A 54 1.51 0.59 6.62
C CYS A 54 0.30 1.14 7.39
N VAL A 55 0.52 2.12 8.27
CA VAL A 55 -0.56 2.76 9.05
C VAL A 55 -1.50 3.52 8.13
N ALA A 56 -0.97 4.25 7.15
CA ALA A 56 -1.76 4.94 6.14
C ALA A 56 -2.60 3.95 5.36
N TYR A 57 -2.01 2.88 4.83
CA TYR A 57 -2.73 1.83 4.10
C TYR A 57 -3.83 1.20 4.96
N PHE A 58 -3.54 0.89 6.23
CA PHE A 58 -4.52 0.28 7.12
C PHE A 58 -5.72 1.20 7.39
N LEU A 59 -5.47 2.46 7.71
CA LEU A 59 -6.52 3.47 7.91
C LEU A 59 -7.29 3.73 6.62
N ASP A 60 -6.59 3.74 5.50
CA ASP A 60 -7.18 3.90 4.18
C ASP A 60 -8.06 2.69 3.81
N ASN A 61 -7.85 1.48 4.34
CA ASN A 61 -8.78 0.37 4.10
C ASN A 61 -9.93 0.28 5.13
N THR A 62 -9.68 0.68 6.38
CA THR A 62 -10.63 0.47 7.49
C THR A 62 -11.59 1.63 7.73
N LEU A 63 -11.17 2.87 7.48
CA LEU A 63 -11.98 4.07 7.74
C LEU A 63 -13.08 4.29 6.66
N HIS A 64 -13.09 3.51 5.59
CA HIS A 64 -13.86 3.78 4.36
C HIS A 64 -15.30 3.25 4.34
N ARG A 65 -15.87 2.92 5.50
CA ARG A 65 -17.13 2.18 5.55
C ARG A 65 -18.41 3.04 5.51
N ARG A 66 -18.34 4.37 5.54
CA ARG A 66 -19.54 5.21 5.70
C ARG A 66 -19.78 6.30 4.65
N ASP A 67 -18.85 6.59 3.76
CA ASP A 67 -19.01 7.77 2.89
C ASP A 67 -18.81 7.45 1.40
N SER A 68 -19.91 7.50 0.65
CA SER A 68 -19.95 7.32 -0.81
C SER A 68 -19.19 8.41 -1.56
N SER A 69 -18.98 9.58 -0.94
CA SER A 69 -18.24 10.70 -1.52
C SER A 69 -16.75 10.38 -1.72
N ILE A 70 -16.12 9.70 -0.75
CA ILE A 70 -14.70 9.34 -0.75
C ILE A 70 -14.37 8.32 -1.87
N ARG A 71 -15.33 7.45 -2.22
CA ARG A 71 -15.16 6.46 -3.30
C ARG A 71 -15.03 7.12 -4.68
N LYS A 72 -15.60 8.32 -4.85
CA LYS A 72 -15.49 9.14 -6.06
C LYS A 72 -14.14 9.87 -6.10
N ASP A 73 -13.64 10.30 -4.95
CA ASP A 73 -12.42 11.09 -4.80
C ASP A 73 -11.14 10.29 -5.04
N ARG A 74 -11.13 8.99 -4.70
CA ARG A 74 -9.99 8.09 -4.98
C ARG A 74 -9.71 7.82 -6.46
N GLY A 75 -10.56 8.29 -7.37
CA GLY A 75 -10.41 7.96 -8.78
C GLY A 75 -10.54 6.46 -9.07
N LYS A 76 -11.08 5.66 -8.14
CA LYS A 76 -11.32 4.23 -8.39
C LYS A 76 -12.27 4.04 -9.56
N HIS A 77 -13.24 4.94 -9.70
CA HIS A 77 -14.10 5.07 -10.89
C HIS A 77 -13.31 5.41 -12.18
N TRP A 78 -12.22 6.18 -12.08
CA TRP A 78 -11.33 6.45 -13.22
C TRP A 78 -10.51 5.20 -13.57
N TRP A 79 -9.95 4.51 -12.57
CA TRP A 79 -9.22 3.25 -12.72
C TRP A 79 -10.11 2.08 -13.19
N ASP A 80 -11.40 2.08 -12.86
CA ASP A 80 -12.36 1.07 -13.31
C ASP A 80 -12.44 1.04 -14.85
N LYS A 81 -12.23 2.17 -15.54
CA LYS A 81 -12.17 2.21 -17.01
C LYS A 81 -10.96 1.47 -17.59
N PHE A 82 -9.84 1.45 -16.88
CA PHE A 82 -8.60 0.79 -17.28
C PHE A 82 -8.50 -0.65 -16.80
N ARG A 83 -9.43 -1.10 -15.94
CA ARG A 83 -9.45 -2.45 -15.40
C ARG A 83 -9.90 -3.49 -16.44
N SER A 84 -10.67 -3.08 -17.44
CA SER A 84 -11.13 -3.95 -18.53
C SER A 84 -10.62 -3.40 -19.86
N PHE A 85 -10.04 -4.28 -20.67
CA PHE A 85 -9.55 -3.94 -22.01
C PHE A 85 -10.64 -3.34 -22.92
N LYS A 86 -11.90 -3.70 -22.71
CA LYS A 86 -13.06 -3.17 -23.44
C LYS A 86 -13.61 -1.84 -22.90
N GLY A 87 -13.03 -1.30 -21.82
CA GLY A 87 -13.53 -0.11 -21.14
C GLY A 87 -13.15 1.22 -21.81
N ASP A 88 -12.09 1.25 -22.62
CA ASP A 88 -11.58 2.45 -23.27
C ASP A 88 -11.20 2.14 -24.73
N THR A 89 -11.74 2.91 -25.67
CA THR A 89 -11.47 2.76 -27.11
C THR A 89 -10.00 2.97 -27.46
N ARG A 90 -9.25 3.71 -26.62
CA ARG A 90 -7.81 3.93 -26.82
C ARG A 90 -6.96 2.70 -26.56
N SER A 91 -7.41 1.78 -25.69
CA SER A 91 -6.70 0.52 -25.43
C SER A 91 -6.74 -0.40 -26.65
N GLU A 92 -7.84 -0.36 -27.41
CA GLU A 92 -8.00 -1.14 -28.63
C GLU A 92 -7.06 -0.67 -29.74
N GLU A 93 -6.82 0.64 -29.89
CA GLU A 93 -5.85 1.17 -30.85
C GLU A 93 -4.41 0.85 -30.46
N PHE A 94 -4.01 1.12 -29.21
CA PHE A 94 -2.61 0.98 -28.76
C PHE A 94 -2.13 -0.47 -28.62
N TYR A 95 -3.04 -1.40 -28.29
CA TYR A 95 -2.70 -2.80 -28.10
C TYR A 95 -3.27 -3.69 -29.22
N SER A 96 -3.65 -3.10 -30.36
CA SER A 96 -4.08 -3.89 -31.50
C SER A 96 -2.94 -4.69 -32.11
N LEU A 97 -3.14 -6.01 -32.19
CA LEU A 97 -2.22 -6.86 -32.92
C LEU A 97 -2.35 -6.60 -34.44
N PRO A 98 -1.23 -6.52 -35.19
CA PRO A 98 -1.27 -6.39 -36.64
C PRO A 98 -2.06 -7.55 -37.26
N PHE A 99 -2.67 -7.30 -38.43
CA PHE A 99 -3.54 -8.26 -39.14
C PHE A 99 -4.84 -8.66 -38.41
N ASN A 100 -5.34 -7.83 -37.50
CA ASN A 100 -6.63 -8.05 -36.81
C ASN A 100 -6.66 -9.34 -35.96
N LEU A 101 -5.49 -9.75 -35.45
CA LEU A 101 -5.29 -10.96 -34.64
C LEU A 101 -5.97 -10.88 -33.26
N ASN A 102 -6.39 -9.70 -32.81
CA ASN A 102 -7.23 -9.49 -31.63
C ASN A 102 -8.50 -10.37 -31.62
N LYS A 103 -9.02 -10.77 -32.79
CA LYS A 103 -10.19 -11.64 -32.90
C LYS A 103 -9.92 -13.09 -32.44
N TYR A 104 -8.66 -13.53 -32.51
CA TYR A 104 -8.23 -14.87 -32.14
C TYR A 104 -7.63 -14.94 -30.73
N PHE A 105 -7.14 -13.82 -30.20
CA PHE A 105 -6.63 -13.69 -28.84
C PHE A 105 -7.39 -12.61 -28.07
N PRO A 106 -8.64 -12.90 -27.64
CA PRO A 106 -9.42 -11.94 -26.89
C PRO A 106 -8.75 -11.68 -25.53
N SER A 107 -8.45 -10.41 -25.27
CA SER A 107 -8.03 -9.89 -23.97
C SER A 107 -9.23 -9.96 -23.00
N VAL A 108 -9.22 -10.98 -22.16
CA VAL A 108 -10.19 -11.21 -21.08
C VAL A 108 -10.08 -10.19 -19.96
#